data_AF-A0A2V9TIZ9-F1
#
_entry.id   AF-A0A2V9TIZ9-F1
#
_cell.length_a   1.000
_cell.length_b   1.000
_cell.length_c   1.000
_cell.angle_alpha   90.00
_cell.angle_beta   90.00
_cell.angle_gamma   90.00
#
_symmetry.space_group_name_H-M   'P 1'
#
loop_
_entity.id
_entity.type
_entity.pdbx_description
1 polymer ?
#
loop_
_entity_poly.entity_id
_entity_poly.type
_entity_poly.pdbx_seq_one_letter_code
_entity_poly.pdbx_strand_id
1 'polypeptide(L)'
;MKSPYVPVLALLVLIFVTLASAGGQKPSLPPQISKRTRMDLIRGFNAELVYVRSPFPMGKRGLVLKNGKLSPGGEELQRMLAISGPAVKPGDQARISQIVIKGDRIRFEINGGPVKKQKWYQHISVGGNGGTTSIAPSAPTANPRGSYVDLVFDHYVPDLNPQQLKDLLRPVFDFNAKSAVEAYLETVPLQAKDAIKNHRVLVGMNREMVIYAKGRPPKKIREKDGETDYEDWIYGEPPQDVDFVRLVGDEVVRVETINVSGEKIIRTEKEVNLEQPTLAKEQELQAHPVSPPTLRRPGEEPASAPPGKPR
;
A
#
# COMPACT_ATOMS: atom_id res chain seq x y z
N MET A 1 -60.11 -12.21 -83.24
CA MET A 1 -60.70 -13.02 -82.14
C MET A 1 -59.60 -13.79 -81.44
N LYS A 2 -59.58 -13.71 -80.10
CA LYS A 2 -58.90 -14.58 -79.12
C LYS A 2 -57.39 -14.36 -78.86
N SER A 3 -57.13 -13.65 -77.75
CA SER A 3 -56.10 -14.01 -76.75
C SER A 3 -56.64 -15.20 -75.90
N PRO A 4 -55.82 -15.97 -75.14
CA PRO A 4 -55.34 -15.46 -73.86
C PRO A 4 -53.88 -15.79 -73.48
N TYR A 5 -53.40 -14.90 -72.61
CA TYR A 5 -52.23 -14.91 -71.74
C TYR A 5 -52.15 -16.08 -70.76
N VAL A 6 -50.92 -16.43 -70.33
CA VAL A 6 -50.59 -16.80 -68.95
C VAL A 6 -49.26 -16.12 -68.57
N PRO A 7 -49.23 -15.16 -67.62
CA PRO A 7 -47.99 -14.57 -67.14
C PRO A 7 -47.49 -15.24 -65.85
N VAL A 8 -46.17 -15.39 -65.75
CA VAL A 8 -45.43 -15.89 -64.58
C VAL A 8 -45.46 -14.86 -63.47
N LEU A 9 -45.88 -15.27 -62.28
CA LEU A 9 -45.90 -14.49 -61.04
C LEU A 9 -44.46 -14.37 -60.49
N ALA A 10 -43.81 -13.22 -60.68
CA ALA A 10 -42.56 -12.88 -60.00
C ALA A 10 -42.85 -11.95 -58.82
N LEU A 11 -42.75 -12.50 -57.61
CA LEU A 11 -42.86 -11.76 -56.35
C LEU A 11 -41.60 -10.91 -56.14
N LEU A 12 -41.72 -9.60 -56.31
CA LEU A 12 -40.63 -8.63 -56.09
C LEU A 12 -40.88 -7.92 -54.74
N VAL A 13 -40.12 -8.35 -53.72
CA VAL A 13 -40.15 -7.74 -52.39
C VAL A 13 -39.39 -6.41 -52.44
N LEU A 14 -40.14 -5.30 -52.33
CA LEU A 14 -39.61 -3.95 -52.17
C LEU A 14 -39.03 -3.77 -50.76
N ILE A 15 -37.71 -3.64 -50.66
CA ILE A 15 -37.03 -3.16 -49.45
C ILE A 15 -37.10 -1.63 -49.45
N PHE A 16 -37.98 -1.07 -48.63
CA PHE A 16 -37.94 0.34 -48.26
C PHE A 16 -36.75 0.59 -47.34
N VAL A 17 -35.68 1.22 -47.85
CA VAL A 17 -34.64 1.82 -47.01
C VAL A 17 -35.17 3.16 -46.50
N THR A 18 -35.61 3.19 -45.25
CA THR A 18 -35.92 4.44 -44.56
C THR A 18 -34.61 5.09 -44.11
N LEU A 19 -34.28 6.22 -44.72
CA LEU A 19 -33.18 7.09 -44.29
C LEU A 19 -33.61 7.79 -43.00
N ALA A 20 -33.28 7.20 -41.85
CA ALA A 20 -33.44 7.85 -40.56
C ALA A 20 -32.39 8.96 -40.42
N SER A 21 -32.84 10.21 -40.40
CA SER A 21 -32.01 11.37 -40.03
C SER A 21 -31.34 11.12 -38.68
N ALA A 22 -30.02 10.93 -38.70
CA ALA A 22 -29.17 11.03 -37.53
C ALA A 22 -29.15 12.48 -37.06
N GLY A 23 -30.16 12.88 -36.28
CA GLY A 23 -30.10 14.09 -35.47
C GLY A 23 -28.92 13.94 -34.51
N GLY A 24 -27.90 14.78 -34.67
CA GLY A 24 -26.71 14.81 -33.83
C GLY A 24 -27.09 15.01 -32.37
N GLN A 25 -27.14 13.92 -31.61
CA GLN A 25 -27.28 13.93 -30.17
C GLN A 25 -25.96 14.44 -29.60
N LYS A 26 -25.90 15.74 -29.29
CA LYS A 26 -24.83 16.28 -28.44
C LYS A 26 -24.78 15.42 -27.18
N PRO A 27 -23.62 14.93 -26.73
CA PRO A 27 -23.53 14.16 -25.50
C PRO A 27 -24.11 15.03 -24.37
N SER A 28 -25.25 14.61 -23.82
CA SER A 28 -25.86 15.28 -22.68
C SER A 28 -24.94 15.14 -21.49
N LEU A 29 -24.59 16.26 -20.85
CA LEU A 29 -23.82 16.24 -19.61
C LEU A 29 -24.52 15.33 -18.58
N PRO A 30 -23.78 14.48 -17.84
CA PRO A 30 -24.37 13.66 -16.79
C PRO A 30 -25.11 14.53 -15.79
N PRO A 31 -26.22 14.07 -15.17
CA PRO A 31 -26.96 14.88 -14.22
C PRO A 31 -26.09 15.31 -13.04
N GLN A 32 -26.44 16.43 -12.40
CA GLN A 32 -25.75 16.86 -11.19
C GLN A 32 -25.95 15.86 -10.06
N ILE A 33 -24.92 15.68 -9.23
CA ILE A 33 -24.93 14.76 -8.11
C ILE A 33 -26.18 14.90 -7.22
N SER A 34 -26.87 13.79 -6.99
CA SER A 34 -28.04 13.76 -6.11
C SER A 34 -27.65 13.89 -4.64
N LYS A 35 -28.60 14.28 -3.77
CA LYS A 35 -28.37 14.31 -2.31
C LYS A 35 -27.99 12.92 -1.76
N ARG A 36 -28.59 11.85 -2.31
CA ARG A 36 -28.32 10.47 -1.91
C ARG A 36 -26.90 10.07 -2.29
N THR A 37 -26.55 10.23 -3.56
CA THR A 37 -25.19 9.93 -4.07
C THR A 37 -24.14 10.71 -3.30
N ARG A 38 -24.39 11.99 -3.02
CA ARG A 38 -23.50 12.81 -2.18
C ARG A 38 -23.23 12.17 -0.81
N MET A 39 -24.26 11.64 -0.14
CA MET A 39 -24.10 10.98 1.15
C MET A 39 -23.37 9.64 1.03
N ASP A 40 -23.67 8.88 -0.01
CA ASP A 40 -23.04 7.58 -0.26
C ASP A 40 -21.53 7.74 -0.54
N LEU A 41 -21.14 8.74 -1.33
CA LEU A 41 -19.73 9.07 -1.58
C LEU A 41 -19.00 9.53 -0.31
N ILE A 42 -19.63 10.41 0.48
CA ILE A 42 -19.03 10.88 1.74
C ILE A 42 -18.80 9.71 2.70
N ARG A 43 -19.76 8.79 2.81
CA ARG A 43 -19.64 7.63 3.71
C ARG A 43 -18.61 6.62 3.20
N GLY A 44 -18.62 6.32 1.90
CA GLY A 44 -17.78 5.28 1.31
C GLY A 44 -16.27 5.57 1.35
N PHE A 45 -15.90 6.85 1.29
CA PHE A 45 -14.49 7.26 1.21
C PHE A 45 -13.96 7.90 2.50
N ASN A 46 -14.83 8.20 3.48
CA ASN A 46 -14.36 8.74 4.75
C ASN A 46 -13.57 7.67 5.51
N ALA A 47 -12.36 8.02 5.95
CA ALA A 47 -11.38 7.15 6.57
C ALA A 47 -10.81 6.05 5.67
N GLU A 48 -10.99 6.14 4.35
CA GLU A 48 -10.39 5.21 3.41
C GLU A 48 -8.86 5.34 3.39
N LEU A 49 -8.16 4.20 3.44
CA LEU A 49 -6.71 4.12 3.30
C LEU A 49 -6.36 3.99 1.81
N VAL A 50 -5.42 4.80 1.35
CA VAL A 50 -4.97 4.85 -0.03
C VAL A 50 -3.45 4.94 -0.09
N TYR A 51 -2.85 4.51 -1.18
CA TYR A 51 -1.46 4.78 -1.47
C TYR A 51 -1.33 5.97 -2.41
N VAL A 52 -0.36 6.84 -2.15
CA VAL A 52 -0.17 8.07 -2.92
C VAL A 52 0.67 7.79 -4.17
N ARG A 53 0.24 8.31 -5.32
CA ARG A 53 0.98 8.22 -6.60
C ARG A 53 1.74 9.50 -6.94
N SER A 54 1.29 10.64 -6.41
CA SER A 54 1.88 11.96 -6.67
C SER A 54 2.28 12.64 -5.36
N PRO A 55 3.45 13.32 -5.28
CA PRO A 55 3.88 13.95 -4.04
C PRO A 55 2.94 15.07 -3.63
N PHE A 56 2.47 15.04 -2.38
CA PHE A 56 1.65 16.11 -1.82
C PHE A 56 2.54 17.13 -1.10
N PRO A 57 2.42 18.44 -1.39
CA PRO A 57 3.14 19.47 -0.66
C PRO A 57 2.50 19.71 0.72
N MET A 58 3.33 20.08 1.69
CA MET A 58 2.85 20.70 2.93
C MET A 58 2.39 22.14 2.69
N GLY A 59 1.53 22.64 3.57
CA GLY A 59 1.07 24.03 3.56
C GLY A 59 -0.34 24.20 2.98
N LYS A 60 -0.72 25.44 2.69
CA LYS A 60 -2.12 25.82 2.36
C LYS A 60 -2.55 25.44 0.93
N ARG A 61 -1.60 25.15 0.04
CA ARG A 61 -1.86 24.85 -1.37
C ARG A 61 -1.62 23.37 -1.63
N GLY A 62 -2.70 22.65 -1.94
CA GLY A 62 -2.67 21.23 -2.29
C GLY A 62 -2.59 21.03 -3.79
N LEU A 63 -3.06 19.87 -4.25
CA LEU A 63 -3.14 19.51 -5.65
C LEU A 63 -4.54 19.80 -6.21
N VAL A 64 -4.62 19.98 -7.53
CA VAL A 64 -5.85 20.08 -8.29
C VAL A 64 -5.77 19.08 -9.43
N LEU A 65 -6.75 18.19 -9.50
CA LEU A 65 -6.93 17.22 -10.56
C LEU A 65 -8.10 17.68 -11.44
N LYS A 66 -7.81 17.99 -12.69
CA LYS A 66 -8.83 18.36 -13.67
C LYS A 66 -8.57 17.62 -14.98
N ASN A 67 -9.57 16.91 -15.50
CA ASN A 67 -9.47 16.15 -16.75
C ASN A 67 -8.23 15.23 -16.81
N GLY A 68 -7.95 14.54 -15.69
CA GLY A 68 -6.80 13.63 -15.55
C GLY A 68 -5.44 14.33 -15.38
N LYS A 69 -5.38 15.67 -15.43
CA LYS A 69 -4.14 16.44 -15.30
C LYS A 69 -4.01 17.03 -13.89
N LEU A 70 -2.83 16.86 -13.31
CA LEU A 70 -2.47 17.41 -12.01
C LEU A 70 -1.83 18.77 -12.12
N SER A 71 -2.24 19.67 -11.23
CA SER A 71 -1.63 20.99 -11.07
C SER A 71 -1.51 21.34 -9.58
N PRO A 72 -0.43 22.03 -9.15
CA PRO A 72 0.76 22.32 -9.95
C PRO A 72 1.51 21.02 -10.30
N GLY A 73 2.18 21.02 -11.44
CA GLY A 73 3.00 19.91 -11.92
C GLY A 73 4.44 20.33 -12.16
N GLY A 74 5.33 19.36 -12.42
CA GLY A 74 6.72 19.62 -12.79
C GLY A 74 7.47 20.52 -11.81
N GLU A 75 8.07 21.58 -12.34
CA GLU A 75 8.97 22.48 -11.60
C GLU A 75 8.27 23.28 -10.49
N GLU A 76 7.02 23.72 -10.69
CA GLU A 76 6.28 24.45 -9.65
C GLU A 76 6.02 23.55 -8.44
N LEU A 77 5.66 22.29 -8.67
CA LEU A 77 5.48 21.32 -7.60
C LEU A 77 6.81 21.01 -6.90
N GLN A 78 7.90 20.85 -7.63
CA GLN A 78 9.24 20.66 -7.05
C GLN A 78 9.65 21.84 -6.17
N ARG A 79 9.42 23.07 -6.60
CA ARG A 79 9.67 24.27 -5.79
C ARG A 79 8.84 24.28 -4.51
N MET A 80 7.56 23.95 -4.59
CA MET A 80 6.71 23.85 -3.40
C MET A 80 7.21 22.79 -2.41
N LEU A 81 7.63 21.64 -2.90
CA LEU A 81 8.20 20.56 -2.08
C LEU A 81 9.53 20.95 -1.47
N ALA A 82 10.37 21.72 -2.17
CA ALA A 82 11.64 22.21 -1.65
C ALA A 82 11.45 23.24 -0.53
N ILE A 83 10.45 24.11 -0.64
CA ILE A 83 10.17 25.18 0.34
C ILE A 83 9.46 24.63 1.59
N SER A 84 8.37 23.87 1.38
CA SER A 84 7.48 23.45 2.47
C SER A 84 7.73 22.03 2.95
N GLY A 85 8.45 21.21 2.16
CA GLY A 85 8.55 19.78 2.37
C GLY A 85 7.33 18.99 1.84
N PRO A 86 7.50 17.67 1.63
CA PRO A 86 6.39 16.78 1.27
C PRO A 86 5.53 16.46 2.50
N ALA A 87 4.22 16.64 2.36
CA ALA A 87 3.22 16.11 3.29
C ALA A 87 3.19 14.58 3.23
N VAL A 88 3.16 14.05 2.01
CA VAL A 88 3.15 12.60 1.71
C VAL A 88 3.90 12.37 0.39
N LYS A 89 4.73 11.34 0.33
CA LYS A 89 5.51 10.98 -0.87
C LYS A 89 4.79 9.91 -1.71
N PRO A 90 5.12 9.76 -3.01
CA PRO A 90 4.67 8.62 -3.79
C PRO A 90 5.08 7.30 -3.14
N GLY A 91 4.16 6.36 -3.05
CA GLY A 91 4.32 5.07 -2.37
C GLY A 91 3.96 5.08 -0.89
N ASP A 92 3.81 6.25 -0.26
CA ASP A 92 3.36 6.33 1.13
C ASP A 92 1.86 6.04 1.23
N GLN A 93 1.46 5.43 2.35
CA GLN A 93 0.05 5.31 2.72
C GLN A 93 -0.48 6.63 3.26
N ALA A 94 -1.68 7.00 2.85
CA ALA A 94 -2.43 8.15 3.35
C ALA A 94 -3.86 7.75 3.70
N ARG A 95 -4.48 8.51 4.60
CA ARG A 95 -5.89 8.36 4.96
C ARG A 95 -6.70 9.53 4.42
N ILE A 96 -7.77 9.25 3.68
CA ILE A 96 -8.77 10.26 3.33
C ILE A 96 -9.54 10.63 4.60
N SER A 97 -9.24 11.80 5.15
CA SER A 97 -9.80 12.26 6.43
C SER A 97 -11.06 13.10 6.28
N GLN A 98 -11.26 13.73 5.12
CA GLN A 98 -12.48 14.49 4.85
C GLN A 98 -12.76 14.62 3.36
N ILE A 99 -14.06 14.62 3.03
CA ILE A 99 -14.56 14.90 1.69
C ILE A 99 -15.52 16.07 1.73
N VAL A 100 -15.32 17.05 0.85
CA VAL A 100 -16.17 18.22 0.73
C VAL A 100 -16.59 18.42 -0.71
N ILE A 101 -17.88 18.23 -0.99
CA ILE A 101 -18.49 18.40 -2.31
C ILE A 101 -19.12 19.79 -2.38
N LYS A 102 -18.56 20.67 -3.23
CA LYS A 102 -19.01 22.07 -3.39
C LYS A 102 -18.99 22.47 -4.86
N GLY A 103 -20.13 22.93 -5.38
CA GLY A 103 -20.25 23.45 -6.75
C GLY A 103 -19.72 22.47 -7.80
N ASP A 104 -18.56 22.83 -8.36
CA ASP A 104 -17.85 22.16 -9.44
C ASP A 104 -16.75 21.21 -8.97
N ARG A 105 -16.56 21.00 -7.67
CA ARG A 105 -15.41 20.24 -7.15
C ARG A 105 -15.70 19.35 -5.96
N ILE A 106 -14.86 18.34 -5.82
CA ILE A 106 -14.78 17.48 -4.65
C ILE A 106 -13.37 17.62 -4.06
N ARG A 107 -13.29 18.12 -2.83
CA ARG A 107 -12.04 18.18 -2.06
C ARG A 107 -11.85 16.92 -1.24
N PHE A 108 -10.69 16.30 -1.37
CA PHE A 108 -10.24 15.18 -0.53
C PHE A 108 -9.09 15.67 0.34
N GLU A 109 -9.33 15.79 1.64
CA GLU A 109 -8.26 16.05 2.61
C GLU A 109 -7.63 14.72 3.02
N ILE A 110 -6.29 14.68 3.03
CA ILE A 110 -5.52 13.53 3.50
C ILE A 110 -4.85 13.86 4.83
N ASN A 111 -4.76 12.87 5.71
CA ASN A 111 -4.03 12.94 6.99
C ASN A 111 -4.40 14.17 7.83
N GLY A 112 -5.69 14.53 7.88
CA GLY A 112 -6.22 15.65 8.65
C GLY A 112 -6.23 17.00 7.94
N GLY A 113 -5.79 17.04 6.68
CA GLY A 113 -5.78 18.24 5.85
C GLY A 113 -4.62 19.21 6.16
N PRO A 114 -4.52 20.31 5.39
CA PRO A 114 -3.40 21.25 5.46
C PRO A 114 -3.40 22.14 6.72
N VAL A 115 -4.53 22.23 7.42
CA VAL A 115 -4.72 23.11 8.58
C VAL A 115 -5.38 22.31 9.69
N LYS A 116 -4.83 22.39 10.91
CA LYS A 116 -5.46 21.77 12.09
C LYS A 116 -6.81 22.41 12.34
N LYS A 117 -7.87 21.60 12.30
CA LYS A 117 -9.19 21.98 12.79
C LYS A 117 -9.19 21.79 14.31
N GLN A 118 -8.65 22.79 15.03
CA GLN A 118 -8.73 22.82 16.49
C GLN A 118 -10.21 22.94 16.89
N LYS A 119 -10.66 22.09 17.81
CA LYS A 119 -12.02 22.18 18.32
C LYS A 119 -12.08 23.28 19.37
N TRP A 120 -13.18 24.02 19.42
CA TRP A 120 -13.30 25.18 20.30
C TRP A 120 -13.00 24.85 21.78
N TYR A 121 -13.42 23.69 22.28
CA TYR A 121 -13.13 23.31 23.67
C TYR A 121 -11.63 23.11 23.99
N GLN A 122 -10.76 22.97 22.98
CA GLN A 122 -9.30 22.87 23.18
C GLN A 122 -8.66 24.22 23.51
N HIS A 123 -9.38 25.34 23.38
CA HIS A 123 -8.91 26.67 23.79
C HIS A 123 -9.48 27.13 25.15
N ILE A 124 -10.35 26.34 25.79
CA ILE A 124 -10.89 26.72 27.10
C ILE A 124 -9.80 26.48 28.15
N SER A 125 -9.23 27.58 28.62
CA SER A 125 -8.31 27.61 29.76
C SER A 125 -9.09 28.17 30.95
N VAL A 126 -9.23 27.40 32.03
CA VAL A 126 -9.82 27.89 33.27
C VAL A 126 -8.68 28.40 34.15
N GLY A 127 -8.58 29.72 34.30
CA GLY A 127 -7.57 30.35 35.13
C GLY A 127 -7.97 30.34 36.61
N GLY A 128 -7.17 29.66 37.44
CA GLY A 128 -7.15 29.83 38.89
C GLY A 128 -5.94 30.67 39.33
N ASN A 129 -5.94 31.14 40.58
CA ASN A 129 -5.01 32.14 41.16
C ASN A 129 -3.55 31.66 41.32
N GLY A 130 -2.93 31.19 40.23
CA GLY A 130 -1.56 30.68 40.18
C GLY A 130 -1.07 30.17 38.82
N GLY A 131 -1.91 30.17 37.78
CA GLY A 131 -1.49 29.80 36.41
C GLY A 131 -2.63 29.25 35.57
N THR A 132 -2.54 29.42 34.25
CA THR A 132 -3.44 28.80 33.28
C THR A 132 -2.95 27.40 32.94
N THR A 133 -3.74 26.38 33.25
CA THR A 133 -3.52 25.01 32.75
C THR A 133 -4.62 24.67 31.75
N SER A 134 -4.24 24.18 30.56
CA SER A 134 -5.21 23.68 29.58
C SER A 134 -5.78 22.35 30.05
N ILE A 135 -7.11 22.17 29.99
CA ILE A 135 -7.81 20.95 30.45
C ILE A 135 -7.63 19.77 29.46
N ALA A 136 -7.22 20.04 28.22
CA ALA A 136 -7.03 19.00 27.23
C ALA A 136 -5.70 18.26 27.45
N PRO A 137 -5.68 16.91 27.43
CA PRO A 137 -4.42 16.18 27.34
C PRO A 137 -3.71 16.65 26.08
N SER A 138 -2.49 17.16 26.25
CA SER A 138 -1.61 17.55 25.17
C SER A 138 -1.31 16.32 24.32
N ALA A 139 -2.13 16.11 23.28
CA ALA A 139 -1.86 15.12 22.26
C ALA A 139 -0.48 15.47 21.67
N PRO A 140 0.45 14.50 21.59
CA PRO A 140 1.81 14.75 21.17
C PRO A 140 1.79 15.37 19.78
N THR A 141 2.35 16.58 19.67
CA THR A 141 2.95 17.22 18.50
C THR A 141 2.56 16.65 17.12
N ALA A 142 1.27 16.56 16.82
CA ALA A 142 0.83 16.14 15.50
C ALA A 142 1.06 17.32 14.55
N ASN A 143 2.25 17.47 13.96
CA ASN A 143 2.42 18.37 12.83
C ASN A 143 1.30 18.03 11.82
N PRO A 144 0.53 19.02 11.31
CA PRO A 144 -0.46 18.76 10.27
C PRO A 144 0.34 18.42 9.01
N ARG A 145 0.74 17.15 8.88
CA ARG A 145 1.35 16.56 7.69
C ARG A 145 0.30 16.21 6.64
N GLY A 146 -0.91 16.74 6.80
CA GLY A 146 -1.98 16.56 5.85
C GLY A 146 -1.85 17.52 4.67
N SER A 147 -2.56 17.18 3.61
CA SER A 147 -2.68 18.00 2.40
C SER A 147 -4.07 17.75 1.81
N TYR A 148 -4.31 18.19 0.59
CA TYR A 148 -5.55 17.89 -0.10
C TYR A 148 -5.36 17.82 -1.61
N VAL A 149 -6.31 17.16 -2.27
CA VAL A 149 -6.51 17.28 -3.71
C VAL A 149 -7.95 17.71 -3.99
N ASP A 150 -8.11 18.69 -4.88
CA ASP A 150 -9.41 19.05 -5.44
C ASP A 150 -9.60 18.35 -6.79
N LEU A 151 -10.59 17.48 -6.89
CA LEU A 151 -11.09 16.98 -8.18
C LEU A 151 -12.08 18.02 -8.73
N VAL A 152 -11.73 18.66 -9.83
CA VAL A 152 -12.49 19.76 -10.44
C VAL A 152 -13.15 19.32 -11.74
N PHE A 153 -14.44 19.63 -11.86
CA PHE A 153 -15.28 19.42 -13.04
C PHE A 153 -15.55 20.75 -13.72
N ASP A 154 -15.97 20.74 -14.98
CA ASP A 154 -16.15 22.00 -15.73
C ASP A 154 -17.36 22.82 -15.29
N HIS A 155 -18.43 22.18 -14.79
CA HIS A 155 -19.70 22.86 -14.49
C HIS A 155 -20.18 22.55 -13.07
N TYR A 156 -20.40 21.27 -12.79
CA TYR A 156 -20.84 20.76 -11.50
C TYR A 156 -20.28 19.37 -11.30
N VAL A 157 -20.30 18.90 -10.05
CA VAL A 157 -20.01 17.50 -9.74
C VAL A 157 -21.12 16.60 -10.33
N PRO A 158 -20.81 15.73 -11.31
CA PRO A 158 -21.81 14.85 -11.91
C PRO A 158 -22.22 13.75 -10.94
N ASP A 159 -23.36 13.12 -11.21
CA ASP A 159 -23.82 11.95 -10.47
C ASP A 159 -22.94 10.75 -10.83
N LEU A 160 -22.10 10.34 -9.87
CA LEU A 160 -21.08 9.31 -10.03
C LEU A 160 -21.22 8.26 -8.93
N ASN A 161 -21.00 7.00 -9.28
CA ASN A 161 -20.87 5.94 -8.29
C ASN A 161 -19.46 5.94 -7.65
N PRO A 162 -19.26 5.24 -6.51
CA PRO A 162 -17.97 5.20 -5.84
C PRO A 162 -16.81 4.71 -6.71
N GLN A 163 -17.03 3.70 -7.55
CA GLN A 163 -15.98 3.14 -8.41
C GLN A 163 -15.53 4.16 -9.47
N GLN A 164 -16.48 4.84 -10.13
CA GLN A 164 -16.18 5.91 -11.09
C GLN A 164 -15.36 7.02 -10.44
N LEU A 165 -15.67 7.38 -9.19
CA LEU A 165 -14.90 8.39 -8.47
C LEU A 165 -13.47 7.92 -8.16
N LYS A 166 -13.29 6.65 -7.77
CA LYS A 166 -11.95 6.05 -7.59
C LYS A 166 -11.16 6.09 -8.89
N ASP A 167 -11.79 5.73 -10.00
CA ASP A 167 -11.16 5.72 -11.32
C ASP A 167 -10.67 7.11 -11.72
N LEU A 168 -11.47 8.16 -11.46
CA LEU A 168 -11.07 9.55 -11.69
C LEU A 168 -9.87 9.98 -10.83
N LEU A 169 -9.73 9.42 -9.62
CA LEU A 169 -8.65 9.74 -8.68
C LEU A 169 -7.38 8.91 -8.88
N ARG A 170 -7.37 7.92 -9.78
CA ARG A 170 -6.20 7.06 -10.06
C ARG A 170 -4.90 7.80 -10.40
N PRO A 171 -4.89 9.01 -10.99
CA PRO A 171 -3.64 9.75 -11.16
C PRO A 171 -2.94 10.14 -9.85
N VAL A 172 -3.68 10.17 -8.74
CA VAL A 172 -3.21 10.66 -7.43
C VAL A 172 -3.20 9.57 -6.37
N PHE A 173 -4.19 8.69 -6.38
CA PHE A 173 -4.36 7.65 -5.38
C PHE A 173 -4.43 6.25 -6.01
N ASP A 174 -3.86 5.28 -5.32
CA ASP A 174 -4.11 3.87 -5.53
C ASP A 174 -5.01 3.34 -4.40
N PHE A 175 -6.21 2.90 -4.77
CA PHE A 175 -7.20 2.32 -3.85
C PHE A 175 -7.08 0.79 -3.74
N ASN A 176 -6.28 0.16 -4.62
CA ASN A 176 -6.16 -1.29 -4.73
C ASN A 176 -4.78 -1.80 -4.27
N ALA A 177 -3.85 -0.90 -3.97
CA ALA A 177 -2.53 -1.26 -3.50
C ALA A 177 -2.62 -1.94 -2.12
N LYS A 178 -2.11 -3.17 -2.05
CA LYS A 178 -1.97 -3.95 -0.83
C LYS A 178 -0.76 -3.43 -0.05
N SER A 179 -0.86 -3.41 1.28
CA SER A 179 0.32 -3.23 2.13
C SER A 179 1.32 -4.37 1.93
N ALA A 180 2.58 -4.12 2.26
CA ALA A 180 3.62 -5.17 2.23
C ALA A 180 3.19 -6.40 3.04
N VAL A 181 2.55 -6.18 4.19
CA VAL A 181 1.98 -7.24 5.04
C VAL A 181 0.88 -8.00 4.30
N GLU A 182 -0.10 -7.31 3.71
CA GLU A 182 -1.21 -7.96 3.00
C GLU A 182 -0.73 -8.75 1.77
N ALA A 183 0.22 -8.21 1.01
CA ALA A 183 0.84 -8.91 -0.11
C ALA A 183 1.59 -10.16 0.37
N TYR A 184 2.32 -10.06 1.48
CA TYR A 184 3.01 -11.19 2.10
C TYR A 184 2.03 -12.25 2.64
N LEU A 185 0.92 -11.84 3.25
CA LEU A 185 -0.12 -12.75 3.74
C LEU A 185 -0.82 -13.56 2.63
N GLU A 186 -0.62 -13.22 1.37
CA GLU A 186 -1.09 -14.00 0.22
C GLU A 186 -0.08 -15.06 -0.23
N THR A 187 1.20 -14.90 0.11
CA THR A 187 2.26 -15.85 -0.27
C THR A 187 2.53 -16.91 0.80
N VAL A 188 2.09 -16.69 2.05
CA VAL A 188 2.32 -17.62 3.16
C VAL A 188 1.22 -18.69 3.29
N PRO A 189 1.54 -19.89 3.84
CA PRO A 189 0.55 -20.93 4.14
C PRO A 189 -0.55 -20.43 5.07
N LEU A 190 -1.76 -21.03 4.98
CA LEU A 190 -2.93 -20.61 5.75
C LEU A 190 -2.67 -20.60 7.27
N GLN A 191 -1.98 -21.60 7.79
CA GLN A 191 -1.61 -21.68 9.21
C GLN A 191 -0.73 -20.50 9.65
N ALA A 192 0.28 -20.14 8.85
CA ALA A 192 1.14 -18.99 9.13
C ALA A 192 0.37 -17.67 9.01
N LYS A 193 -0.52 -17.55 8.01
CA LYS A 193 -1.40 -16.40 7.82
C LYS A 193 -2.28 -16.16 9.06
N ASP A 194 -2.89 -17.22 9.58
CA ASP A 194 -3.77 -17.13 10.75
C ASP A 194 -2.98 -16.76 12.01
N ALA A 195 -1.79 -17.33 12.19
CA ALA A 195 -0.93 -16.96 13.31
C ALA A 195 -0.45 -15.50 13.25
N ILE A 196 -0.05 -14.99 12.07
CA ILE A 196 0.31 -13.57 11.89
C ILE A 196 -0.87 -12.65 12.24
N LYS A 197 -2.08 -12.95 11.74
CA LYS A 197 -3.29 -12.18 12.04
C LYS A 197 -3.65 -12.19 13.54
N ASN A 198 -3.35 -13.28 14.23
CA ASN A 198 -3.62 -13.44 15.66
C ASN A 198 -2.44 -13.02 16.55
N HIS A 199 -1.39 -12.41 15.98
CA HIS A 199 -0.18 -12.02 16.69
C HIS A 199 0.46 -13.17 17.47
N ARG A 200 0.52 -14.36 16.87
CA ARG A 200 1.14 -15.57 17.45
C ARG A 200 2.33 -16.02 16.62
N VAL A 201 3.30 -16.60 17.31
CA VAL A 201 4.46 -17.25 16.69
C VAL A 201 4.28 -18.76 16.80
N LEU A 202 4.52 -19.45 15.68
CA LEU A 202 4.48 -20.90 15.57
C LEU A 202 5.89 -21.42 15.27
N VAL A 203 6.19 -22.64 15.75
CA VAL A 203 7.43 -23.33 15.37
C VAL A 203 7.39 -23.67 13.88
N GLY A 204 8.49 -23.43 13.17
CA GLY A 204 8.60 -23.56 11.72
C GLY A 204 8.35 -22.27 10.94
N MET A 205 7.90 -21.18 11.59
CA MET A 205 7.85 -19.86 10.96
C MET A 205 9.24 -19.35 10.62
N ASN A 206 9.35 -18.51 9.59
CA ASN A 206 10.58 -17.81 9.32
C ASN A 206 10.68 -16.46 10.06
N ARG A 207 11.86 -15.84 10.09
CA ARG A 207 12.11 -14.56 10.76
C ARG A 207 11.13 -13.47 10.34
N GLU A 208 10.83 -13.39 9.05
CA GLU A 208 9.94 -12.37 8.51
C GLU A 208 8.49 -12.56 9.00
N MET A 209 7.99 -13.80 9.04
CA MET A 209 6.68 -14.14 9.63
C MET A 209 6.59 -13.70 11.09
N VAL A 210 7.66 -13.92 11.88
CA VAL A 210 7.71 -13.49 13.28
C VAL A 210 7.61 -11.97 13.39
N ILE A 211 8.31 -11.23 12.53
CA ILE A 211 8.26 -9.76 12.50
C ILE A 211 6.85 -9.28 12.11
N TYR A 212 6.19 -9.90 11.14
CA TYR A 212 4.82 -9.52 10.80
C TYR A 212 3.82 -9.86 11.91
N ALA A 213 4.03 -10.96 12.65
CA ALA A 213 3.16 -11.37 13.75
C ALA A 213 3.32 -10.48 15.00
N LYS A 214 4.55 -10.23 15.44
CA LYS A 214 4.87 -9.60 16.74
C LYS A 214 5.66 -8.30 16.64
N GLY A 215 6.08 -7.89 15.45
CA GLY A 215 6.99 -6.77 15.26
C GLY A 215 8.47 -7.14 15.45
N ARG A 216 9.35 -6.14 15.37
CA ARG A 216 10.77 -6.34 15.65
C ARG A 216 10.97 -6.71 17.13
N PRO A 217 11.86 -7.67 17.44
CA PRO A 217 12.07 -8.09 18.81
C PRO A 217 12.64 -6.93 19.64
N PRO A 218 12.04 -6.60 20.80
CA PRO A 218 12.57 -5.56 21.68
C PRO A 218 13.93 -5.97 22.26
N LYS A 219 14.11 -7.27 22.53
CA LYS A 219 15.39 -7.83 22.99
C LYS A 219 15.74 -9.06 22.16
N LYS A 220 17.02 -9.13 21.77
CA LYS A 220 17.59 -10.24 21.01
C LYS A 220 18.92 -10.66 21.62
N ILE A 221 19.08 -11.95 21.86
CA ILE A 221 20.29 -12.59 22.37
C ILE A 221 20.81 -13.54 21.29
N ARG A 222 22.13 -13.60 21.12
CA ARG A 222 22.78 -14.52 20.19
C ARG A 222 23.68 -15.43 21.00
N GLU A 223 23.50 -16.72 20.82
CA GLU A 223 24.27 -17.73 21.53
C GLU A 223 24.66 -18.85 20.57
N LYS A 224 25.58 -19.68 21.06
CA LYS A 224 26.11 -20.82 20.34
C LYS A 224 26.03 -22.04 21.26
N ASP A 225 25.39 -23.09 20.78
CA ASP A 225 25.35 -24.39 21.45
C ASP A 225 26.10 -25.41 20.59
N GLY A 226 27.29 -25.80 21.05
CA GLY A 226 28.24 -26.59 20.27
C GLY A 226 28.65 -25.89 18.97
N GLU A 227 28.24 -26.45 17.83
CA GLU A 227 28.46 -25.87 16.50
C GLU A 227 27.27 -25.05 15.97
N THR A 228 26.12 -25.07 16.65
CA THR A 228 24.90 -24.41 16.16
C THR A 228 24.75 -23.01 16.75
N ASP A 229 24.70 -22.00 15.88
CA ASP A 229 24.37 -20.63 16.25
C ASP A 229 22.85 -20.43 16.28
N TYR A 230 22.34 -19.82 17.34
CA TYR A 230 20.91 -19.50 17.48
C TYR A 230 20.69 -18.08 18.02
N GLU A 231 19.53 -17.53 17.68
CA GLU A 231 19.06 -16.24 18.20
C GLU A 231 17.81 -16.44 19.06
N ASP A 232 17.86 -15.99 20.32
CA ASP A 232 16.69 -15.93 21.19
C ASP A 232 16.10 -14.51 21.14
N TRP A 233 14.89 -14.41 20.60
CA TRP A 233 14.09 -13.20 20.51
C TRP A 233 13.08 -13.18 21.64
N ILE A 234 13.08 -12.10 22.42
CA ILE A 234 12.26 -12.01 23.62
C ILE A 234 11.24 -10.89 23.41
N TYR A 235 9.95 -11.23 23.55
CA TYR A 235 8.83 -10.31 23.43
C TYR A 235 8.08 -10.21 24.76
N GLY A 236 7.81 -8.98 25.20
CA GLY A 236 7.15 -8.73 26.49
C GLY A 236 8.14 -8.57 27.64
N GLU A 237 7.63 -8.04 28.76
CA GLU A 237 8.36 -7.89 30.01
C GLU A 237 7.42 -8.24 31.18
N PRO A 238 7.90 -8.93 32.23
CA PRO A 238 7.09 -9.21 33.41
C PRO A 238 6.51 -7.93 34.03
N PRO A 239 5.28 -7.96 34.58
CA PRO A 239 4.47 -9.15 34.88
C PRO A 239 3.60 -9.66 33.72
N GLN A 240 3.69 -9.08 32.52
CA GLN A 240 2.92 -9.52 31.35
C GLN A 240 3.46 -10.83 30.78
N ASP A 241 2.70 -11.46 29.87
CA ASP A 241 3.17 -12.63 29.13
C ASP A 241 4.50 -12.33 28.40
N VAL A 242 5.45 -13.25 28.51
CA VAL A 242 6.76 -13.17 27.84
C VAL A 242 6.91 -14.34 26.88
N ASP A 243 7.12 -14.04 25.59
CA ASP A 243 7.42 -15.03 24.56
C ASP A 243 8.93 -15.05 24.26
N PHE A 244 9.55 -16.21 24.41
CA PHE A 244 10.92 -16.52 23.99
C PHE A 244 10.86 -17.33 22.70
N VAL A 245 11.34 -16.73 21.62
CA VAL A 245 11.34 -17.33 20.28
C VAL A 245 12.79 -17.62 19.90
N ARG A 246 13.15 -18.90 19.84
CA ARG A 246 14.48 -19.35 19.39
C ARG A 246 14.47 -19.58 17.89
N LEU A 247 15.37 -18.90 17.20
CA LEU A 247 15.60 -19.05 15.76
C LEU A 247 16.95 -19.70 15.50
N VAL A 248 17.00 -20.65 14.58
CA VAL A 248 18.24 -21.18 14.01
C VAL A 248 18.27 -20.80 12.54
N GLY A 249 19.25 -19.99 12.15
CA GLY A 249 19.27 -19.35 10.83
C GLY A 249 18.06 -18.44 10.60
N ASP A 250 17.13 -18.90 9.76
CA ASP A 250 15.89 -18.19 9.42
C ASP A 250 14.62 -18.85 10.01
N GLU A 251 14.72 -20.04 10.63
CA GLU A 251 13.55 -20.82 11.08
C GLU A 251 13.40 -20.78 12.61
N VAL A 252 12.16 -20.62 13.08
CA VAL A 252 11.80 -20.75 14.50
C VAL A 252 11.80 -22.22 14.87
N VAL A 253 12.68 -22.60 15.81
CA VAL A 253 12.81 -24.00 16.28
C VAL A 253 12.17 -24.24 17.63
N ARG A 254 11.93 -23.18 18.42
CA ARG A 254 11.27 -23.27 19.73
C ARG A 254 10.57 -21.98 20.08
N VAL A 255 9.37 -22.10 20.63
CA VAL A 255 8.63 -21.00 21.25
C VAL A 255 8.31 -21.38 22.69
N GLU A 256 8.73 -20.55 23.63
CA GLU A 256 8.43 -20.69 25.04
C GLU A 256 7.66 -19.46 25.51
N THR A 257 6.46 -19.65 26.06
CA THR A 257 5.63 -18.58 26.60
C THR A 257 5.55 -18.74 28.11
N ILE A 258 5.93 -17.70 28.84
CA ILE A 258 5.70 -17.59 30.28
C ILE A 258 4.51 -16.66 30.46
N ASN A 259 3.39 -17.18 30.96
CA ASN A 259 2.19 -16.37 31.13
C ASN A 259 2.20 -15.55 32.44
N VAL A 260 1.27 -14.61 32.57
CA VAL A 260 1.02 -13.82 33.79
C VAL A 260 0.79 -14.68 35.04
N SER A 261 0.34 -15.93 34.88
CA SER A 261 0.12 -16.88 35.97
C SER A 261 1.38 -17.63 36.39
N GLY A 262 2.50 -17.43 35.69
CA GLY A 262 3.78 -18.11 35.91
C GLY A 262 3.87 -19.52 35.29
N GLU A 263 2.86 -19.95 34.54
CA GLU A 263 2.89 -21.20 33.79
C GLU A 263 3.77 -21.03 32.54
N LYS A 264 4.62 -22.04 32.31
CA LYS A 264 5.57 -22.10 31.21
C LYS A 264 5.10 -23.10 30.17
N ILE A 265 4.75 -22.60 28.98
CA ILE A 265 4.32 -23.40 27.83
C ILE A 265 5.48 -23.47 26.83
N ILE A 266 6.02 -24.66 26.59
CA ILE A 266 7.12 -24.88 25.64
C ILE A 266 6.58 -25.61 24.41
N ARG A 267 6.86 -25.07 23.22
CA ARG A 267 6.54 -25.65 21.92
C ARG A 267 7.82 -25.84 21.12
N THR A 268 8.07 -27.07 20.69
CA THR A 268 9.24 -27.46 19.87
C THR A 268 8.86 -28.28 18.65
N GLU A 269 7.63 -28.78 18.59
CA GLU A 269 7.13 -29.52 17.43
C GLU A 269 6.82 -28.55 16.29
N LYS A 270 7.23 -28.89 15.06
CA LYS A 270 7.03 -28.04 13.89
C LYS A 270 5.55 -27.93 13.55
N GLU A 271 4.98 -26.75 13.79
CA GLU A 271 3.56 -26.45 13.57
C GLU A 271 3.30 -25.94 12.14
N VAL A 272 4.30 -25.34 11.50
CA VAL A 272 4.23 -24.81 10.12
C VAL A 272 5.28 -25.47 9.24
N ASN A 273 4.84 -26.09 8.14
CA ASN A 273 5.76 -26.60 7.12
C ASN A 273 5.93 -25.56 6.00
N LEU A 274 7.05 -24.86 6.01
CA LEU A 274 7.48 -24.03 4.89
C LEU A 274 8.26 -24.90 3.93
N GLU A 275 7.75 -25.09 2.70
CA GLU A 275 8.58 -25.68 1.65
C GLU A 275 9.81 -24.78 1.46
N GLN A 276 10.99 -25.30 1.76
CA GLN A 276 12.23 -24.59 1.49
C GLN A 276 12.34 -24.41 -0.03
N PRO A 277 12.74 -23.24 -0.56
CA PRO A 277 12.97 -23.05 -1.98
C PRO A 277 14.22 -23.85 -2.40
N THR A 278 14.07 -25.15 -2.60
CA THR A 278 15.10 -26.05 -3.11
C THR A 278 15.41 -25.79 -4.58
N LEU A 279 14.50 -25.15 -5.32
CA LEU A 279 14.62 -24.89 -6.77
C LEU A 279 15.74 -23.90 -7.16
N ALA A 280 16.17 -23.00 -6.27
CA ALA A 280 17.25 -22.06 -6.61
C ALA A 280 18.65 -22.67 -6.42
N LYS A 281 18.80 -23.64 -5.50
CA LYS A 281 20.11 -24.18 -5.13
C LYS A 281 20.58 -25.28 -6.09
N GLU A 282 19.65 -26.03 -6.68
CA GLU A 282 19.99 -27.04 -7.70
C GLU A 282 20.33 -26.43 -9.07
N GLN A 283 19.76 -25.27 -9.42
CA GLN A 283 20.11 -24.58 -10.68
C GLN A 283 21.45 -23.85 -10.61
N GLU A 284 21.89 -23.41 -9.42
CA GLU A 284 23.21 -22.80 -9.23
C GLU A 284 24.34 -23.84 -9.15
N LEU A 285 24.04 -25.06 -8.70
CA LEU A 285 25.00 -26.19 -8.66
C LEU A 285 25.16 -26.90 -10.02
N GLN A 286 24.25 -26.70 -10.98
CA GLN A 286 24.31 -27.30 -12.31
C GLN A 286 24.82 -26.35 -13.41
N ALA A 287 25.04 -25.07 -13.12
CA ALA A 287 25.59 -24.10 -14.06
C ALA A 287 27.10 -23.88 -13.84
N HIS A 288 27.92 -24.75 -14.43
CA HIS A 288 29.34 -24.62 -14.83
C HIS A 288 30.38 -23.92 -13.90
N PRO A 289 31.60 -24.48 -13.76
CA PRO A 289 32.68 -23.84 -13.02
C PRO A 289 33.18 -22.60 -13.78
N VAL A 290 32.78 -21.42 -13.34
CA VAL A 290 33.33 -20.15 -13.86
C VAL A 290 34.73 -20.00 -13.28
N SER A 291 35.74 -20.29 -14.10
CA SER A 291 37.11 -19.90 -13.78
C SER A 291 37.17 -18.37 -13.58
N PRO A 292 37.84 -17.86 -12.54
CA PRO A 292 37.90 -16.43 -12.29
C PRO A 292 38.55 -15.71 -13.49
N PRO A 293 38.04 -14.52 -13.88
CA PRO A 293 38.52 -13.81 -15.05
C PRO A 293 39.99 -13.44 -14.84
N THR A 294 40.85 -13.90 -15.75
CA THR A 294 42.28 -13.58 -15.74
C THR A 294 42.47 -12.20 -16.39
N LEU A 295 43.24 -11.32 -15.74
CA LEU A 295 43.60 -9.97 -16.25
C LEU A 295 44.53 -9.98 -17.49
N ARG A 296 44.68 -11.11 -18.19
CA ARG A 296 45.63 -11.27 -19.29
C ARG A 296 45.06 -10.72 -20.58
N ARG A 297 45.90 -10.07 -21.39
CA ARG A 297 45.52 -9.70 -22.77
C ARG A 297 45.65 -10.92 -23.68
N PRO A 298 44.83 -11.02 -24.74
CA PRO A 298 44.97 -12.09 -25.72
C PRO A 298 46.38 -12.10 -26.34
N GLY A 299 47.12 -13.20 -26.18
CA GLY A 299 48.47 -13.41 -26.74
C GLY A 299 49.64 -13.41 -25.74
N GLU A 300 49.39 -13.27 -24.43
CA GLU A 300 50.45 -13.27 -23.42
C GLU A 300 50.78 -14.70 -22.95
N GLU A 301 51.94 -15.23 -23.37
CA GLU A 301 52.46 -16.52 -22.88
C GLU A 301 52.87 -16.43 -21.39
N PRO A 302 52.66 -17.50 -20.60
CA PRO A 302 53.03 -17.51 -19.20
C PRO A 302 54.55 -17.38 -19.05
N ALA A 303 55.00 -16.37 -18.30
CA ALA A 303 56.38 -16.27 -17.87
C ALA A 303 56.78 -17.55 -17.10
N SER A 304 57.79 -18.27 -17.61
CA SER A 304 58.40 -19.40 -16.93
C SER A 304 58.93 -18.95 -15.57
N ALA A 305 58.42 -19.55 -14.49
CA ALA A 305 58.91 -19.29 -13.15
C ALA A 305 60.41 -19.66 -13.04
N PRO A 306 61.24 -18.83 -12.39
CA PRO A 306 62.63 -19.20 -12.15
C PRO A 306 62.70 -20.34 -11.12
N PRO A 307 63.70 -21.25 -11.21
CA PRO A 307 63.80 -22.40 -10.32
C PRO A 307 64.04 -21.93 -8.88
N GLY A 308 63.15 -22.35 -7.98
CA GLY A 308 63.26 -22.08 -6.54
C GLY A 308 64.53 -22.69 -5.95
N LYS A 309 65.26 -21.88 -5.16
CA LYS A 309 66.29 -22.38 -4.25
C LYS A 309 65.62 -23.02 -3.04
N PRO A 310 66.07 -24.20 -2.57
CA PRO A 310 65.54 -24.79 -1.35
C PRO A 310 66.15 -24.11 -0.13
N ARG A 311 65.32 -23.86 0.89
CA ARG A 311 65.77 -23.81 2.28
C ARG A 311 64.64 -24.28 3.19
#